data_AF-A0A3A0DDU5-F1
#
_entry.id   AF-A0A3A0DDU5-F1
#
_cell.length_a   1.000
_cell.length_b   1.000
_cell.length_c   1.000
_cell.angle_alpha   90.00
_cell.angle_beta   90.00
_cell.angle_gamma   90.00
#
_symmetry.space_group_name_H-M   'P 1'
#
loop_
_entity.id
_entity.type
_entity.pdbx_description
1 polymer ?
#
loop_
_entity_poly.entity_id
_entity_poly.type
_entity_poly.pdbx_seq_one_letter_code
_entity_poly.pdbx_strand_id
1 'polypeptide(L)'
;MEDGGLRELFDELSVFHGEASTTLARVYARLPESAEVAGCELTGRVVGPRCRWAKTLPAASRLVAVRRGGDGKGLLAEAVVPDPCFWSDEVPMLYDVHVELRRDGDTIAAAERTIGFRGVGRRGQSFLRQGKRWVPRGMYVDAVPAPERDDFEAWRAAPAVMVVESPSDAVCLTASETGVWVVADLREVIRSNAVRTAGQASSGAGTTSIDAELVRLARHPAVFLVVLPTGVHATPELRANAPNVLLAERPTHDAIAQVSPQADCVWLDADHAEAFAVAARATTLPIVACRSMTAAQSLSEVRLACDHLQRDLAPIGDFAGYVISPNPES
;
A
#
# COMPACT_ATOMS: atom_id res chain seq x y z
N MET A 1 1.90 -6.27 36.76
CA MET A 1 2.50 -6.30 35.42
C MET A 1 1.39 -5.92 34.48
N GLU A 2 1.56 -4.77 33.86
CA GLU A 2 0.50 -3.93 33.33
C GLU A 2 0.03 -4.44 31.96
N ASP A 3 -1.29 -4.50 31.77
CA ASP A 3 -1.99 -4.86 30.53
C ASP A 3 -1.58 -3.97 29.33
N GLY A 4 -0.84 -2.89 29.57
CA GLY A 4 -0.35 -1.94 28.56
C GLY A 4 0.76 -2.49 27.66
N GLY A 5 1.78 -3.16 28.21
CA GLY A 5 2.95 -3.59 27.42
C GLY A 5 2.60 -4.65 26.36
N LEU A 6 1.70 -5.58 26.69
CA LEU A 6 1.24 -6.59 25.74
C LEU A 6 0.41 -6.00 24.60
N ARG A 7 -0.29 -4.88 24.82
CA ARG A 7 -1.01 -4.18 23.76
C ARG A 7 -0.05 -3.51 22.78
N GLU A 8 0.95 -2.80 23.31
CA GLU A 8 1.97 -2.12 22.49
C GLU A 8 2.74 -3.13 21.62
N LEU A 9 3.05 -4.32 22.14
CA LEU A 9 3.68 -5.39 21.38
C LEU A 9 2.86 -5.79 20.12
N PHE A 10 1.53 -5.82 20.22
CA PHE A 10 0.67 -6.15 19.09
C PHE A 10 0.51 -5.01 18.09
N ASP A 11 0.90 -3.78 18.43
CA ASP A 11 0.99 -2.70 17.46
C ASP A 11 2.12 -2.96 16.45
N GLU A 12 3.14 -3.75 16.83
CA GLU A 12 4.21 -4.23 15.93
C GLU A 12 3.82 -5.49 15.15
N LEU A 13 2.69 -6.14 15.47
CA LEU A 13 2.22 -7.32 14.74
C LEU A 13 1.99 -6.98 13.27
N SER A 14 2.72 -7.69 12.41
CA SER A 14 2.60 -7.60 10.97
C SER A 14 1.94 -8.85 10.42
N VAL A 15 0.86 -8.67 9.65
CA VAL A 15 0.19 -9.74 8.89
C VAL A 15 0.31 -9.43 7.41
N PHE A 16 0.84 -10.37 6.65
CA PHE A 16 1.10 -10.22 5.21
C PHE A 16 0.93 -11.56 4.50
N HIS A 17 0.89 -11.54 3.16
CA HIS A 17 0.91 -12.76 2.36
C HIS A 17 2.19 -12.85 1.55
N GLY A 18 2.73 -14.06 1.40
CA GLY A 18 3.81 -14.35 0.48
C GLY A 18 3.26 -14.70 -0.89
N GLU A 19 3.67 -15.86 -1.40
CA GLU A 19 3.13 -16.44 -2.64
C GLU A 19 1.59 -16.55 -2.56
N ALA A 20 0.94 -16.02 -3.59
CA ALA A 20 -0.50 -16.15 -3.80
C ALA A 20 -0.75 -16.48 -5.27
N SER A 21 -1.38 -17.62 -5.51
CA SER A 21 -1.81 -18.13 -6.81
C SER A 21 -3.28 -18.54 -6.73
N THR A 22 -3.87 -18.99 -7.84
CA THR A 22 -5.25 -19.49 -7.84
C THR A 22 -5.43 -20.79 -7.05
N THR A 23 -4.35 -21.50 -6.70
CA THR A 23 -4.40 -22.78 -5.98
C THR A 23 -4.07 -22.64 -4.51
N LEU A 24 -3.22 -21.67 -4.13
CA LEU A 24 -2.85 -21.44 -2.73
C LEU A 24 -2.43 -19.99 -2.48
N ALA A 25 -2.64 -19.52 -1.25
CA ALA A 25 -1.98 -18.34 -0.71
C ALA A 25 -1.32 -18.69 0.63
N ARG A 26 -0.12 -18.16 0.86
CA ARG A 26 0.58 -18.26 2.15
C ARG A 26 0.40 -16.99 2.94
N VAL A 27 -0.16 -17.09 4.15
CA VAL A 27 -0.35 -15.98 5.09
C VAL A 27 0.65 -16.10 6.21
N TYR A 28 1.26 -14.99 6.57
CA TYR A 28 2.25 -14.90 7.62
C TYR A 28 1.81 -13.91 8.69
N ALA A 29 2.05 -14.25 9.95
CA ALA A 29 2.00 -13.32 11.07
C ALA A 29 3.39 -13.25 11.71
N ARG A 30 3.90 -12.03 11.91
CA ARG A 30 5.25 -11.77 12.45
C ARG A 30 5.20 -10.78 13.61
N LEU A 31 5.93 -11.10 14.67
CA LEU A 31 6.31 -10.16 15.72
C LEU A 31 7.83 -10.05 15.78
N PRO A 32 8.39 -8.84 15.89
CA PRO A 32 9.83 -8.65 16.10
C PRO A 32 10.35 -9.38 17.34
N GLU A 33 11.66 -9.66 17.38
CA GLU A 33 12.28 -10.25 18.57
C GLU A 33 12.35 -9.21 19.69
N SER A 34 11.87 -9.57 20.88
CA SER A 34 12.00 -8.79 22.10
C SER A 34 12.12 -9.71 23.32
N ALA A 35 12.58 -9.16 24.45
CA ALA A 35 12.61 -9.91 25.70
C ALA A 35 11.21 -10.36 26.15
N GLU A 36 10.17 -9.60 25.79
CA GLU A 36 8.78 -9.86 26.17
C GLU A 36 8.19 -11.08 25.45
N VAL A 37 8.67 -11.38 24.24
CA VAL A 37 8.23 -12.54 23.44
C VAL A 37 9.13 -13.77 23.62
N ALA A 38 10.12 -13.71 24.51
CA ALA A 38 10.95 -14.86 24.83
C ALA A 38 10.10 -16.02 25.35
N GLY A 39 10.36 -17.23 24.83
CA GLY A 39 9.61 -18.45 25.17
C GLY A 39 8.16 -18.48 24.66
N CYS A 40 7.74 -17.50 23.85
CA CYS A 40 6.40 -17.47 23.29
C CYS A 40 6.34 -18.08 21.88
N GLU A 41 5.13 -18.43 21.45
CA GLU A 41 4.81 -18.87 20.08
C GLU A 41 3.66 -18.04 19.50
N LEU A 42 3.68 -17.84 18.19
CA LEU A 42 2.54 -17.28 17.45
C LEU A 42 1.72 -18.42 16.85
N THR A 43 0.41 -18.35 17.06
CA THR A 43 -0.56 -19.29 16.47
C THR A 43 -1.82 -18.54 16.08
N GLY A 44 -2.82 -19.23 15.51
CA GLY A 44 -4.11 -18.62 15.23
C GLY A 44 -4.84 -19.25 14.06
N ARG A 45 -5.60 -18.44 13.32
CA ARG A 45 -6.34 -18.86 12.13
C ARG A 45 -6.60 -17.71 11.16
N VAL A 46 -6.75 -18.06 9.89
CA VAL A 46 -7.24 -17.18 8.81
C VAL A 46 -8.64 -17.65 8.43
N VAL A 47 -9.63 -16.75 8.45
CA VAL A 47 -11.04 -17.04 8.17
C VAL A 47 -11.51 -16.17 7.01
N GLY A 48 -12.19 -16.76 6.02
CA GLY A 48 -12.75 -16.03 4.90
C GLY A 48 -12.86 -16.88 3.64
N PRO A 49 -13.06 -16.26 2.46
CA PRO A 49 -13.18 -14.82 2.27
C PRO A 49 -14.53 -14.28 2.79
N ARG A 50 -14.62 -12.97 3.03
CA ARG A 50 -15.84 -12.18 3.16
C ARG A 50 -15.85 -11.06 2.11
N CYS A 51 -17.04 -10.70 1.62
CA CYS A 51 -17.22 -9.61 0.67
C CYS A 51 -18.61 -8.98 0.84
N ARG A 52 -18.71 -7.66 0.79
CA ARG A 52 -19.98 -6.94 0.95
C ARG A 52 -21.01 -7.27 -0.13
N TRP A 53 -20.57 -7.63 -1.35
CA TRP A 53 -21.46 -7.89 -2.49
C TRP A 53 -21.54 -9.34 -2.92
N ALA A 54 -20.84 -10.26 -2.25
CA ALA A 54 -20.86 -11.67 -2.58
C ALA A 54 -21.00 -12.51 -1.31
N LYS A 55 -21.95 -13.44 -1.32
CA LYS A 55 -22.00 -14.50 -0.29
C LYS A 55 -20.95 -15.53 -0.63
N THR A 56 -20.08 -15.79 0.32
CA THR A 56 -19.00 -16.78 0.25
C THR A 56 -19.21 -17.83 1.32
N LEU A 57 -18.75 -19.05 1.10
CA LEU A 57 -18.64 -20.05 2.15
C LEU A 57 -17.29 -19.85 2.83
N PRO A 58 -17.22 -19.30 4.05
CA PRO A 58 -15.95 -19.05 4.70
C PRO A 58 -15.27 -20.38 5.05
N ALA A 59 -13.99 -20.48 4.72
CA ALA A 59 -13.11 -21.54 5.17
C ALA A 59 -12.18 -21.00 6.26
N ALA A 60 -11.67 -21.91 7.10
CA ALA A 60 -10.70 -21.59 8.13
C ALA A 60 -9.40 -22.36 7.88
N SER A 61 -8.28 -21.63 7.78
CA SER A 61 -6.93 -22.20 7.72
C SER A 61 -6.21 -21.92 9.02
N ARG A 62 -5.57 -22.94 9.61
CA ARG A 62 -4.82 -22.77 10.86
C ARG A 62 -3.51 -22.03 10.60
N LEU A 63 -3.20 -21.08 11.47
CA LEU A 63 -1.92 -20.37 11.52
C LEU A 63 -1.04 -21.10 12.55
N VAL A 64 0.05 -21.70 12.05
CA VAL A 64 0.93 -22.59 12.80
C VAL A 64 2.28 -21.92 12.97
N ALA A 65 2.83 -21.96 14.18
CA ALA A 65 4.18 -21.49 14.46
C ALA A 65 5.18 -22.14 13.48
N VAL A 66 5.90 -21.32 12.75
CA VAL A 66 7.03 -21.78 11.93
C VAL A 66 8.28 -21.49 12.75
N ARG A 67 9.23 -22.43 12.81
CA ARG A 67 10.49 -22.23 13.53
C ARG A 67 11.08 -20.88 13.13
N ARG A 68 11.63 -20.15 14.13
CA ARG A 68 12.41 -18.92 13.94
C ARG A 68 13.23 -19.07 12.67
N GLY A 69 12.97 -18.22 11.68
CA GLY A 69 13.77 -18.20 10.45
C GLY A 69 15.26 -18.15 10.82
N GLY A 70 16.12 -18.79 10.02
CA GLY A 70 17.56 -18.86 10.29
C GLY A 70 18.27 -17.50 10.41
N ASP A 71 17.54 -16.40 10.29
CA ASP A 71 17.94 -15.01 10.49
C ASP A 71 17.63 -14.45 11.89
N GLY A 72 16.94 -15.18 12.77
CA GLY A 72 16.72 -14.80 14.17
C GLY A 72 15.76 -13.63 14.41
N LYS A 73 14.97 -13.21 13.41
CA LYS A 73 14.22 -11.93 13.45
C LYS A 73 12.86 -11.95 14.18
N GLY A 74 12.69 -12.77 15.21
CA GLY A 74 11.47 -12.81 16.03
C GLY A 74 10.55 -14.02 15.80
N LEU A 75 9.27 -13.87 16.16
CA LEU A 75 8.27 -14.92 16.03
C LEU A 75 7.60 -14.88 14.67
N LEU A 76 7.37 -16.05 14.07
CA LEU A 76 6.70 -16.20 12.79
C LEU A 76 5.72 -17.36 12.84
N ALA A 77 4.55 -17.17 12.24
CA ALA A 77 3.58 -18.23 12.03
C ALA A 77 2.99 -18.13 10.62
N GLU A 78 2.62 -19.29 10.07
CA GLU A 78 2.16 -19.43 8.69
C GLU A 78 0.82 -20.16 8.63
N ALA A 79 -0.05 -19.72 7.74
CA ALA A 79 -1.22 -20.46 7.28
C ALA A 79 -1.17 -20.64 5.77
N VAL A 80 -1.66 -21.79 5.28
CA VAL A 80 -1.90 -22.02 3.85
C VAL A 80 -3.41 -21.95 3.61
N VAL A 81 -3.82 -21.04 2.73
CA VAL A 81 -5.22 -20.88 2.29
C VAL A 81 -5.35 -21.55 0.92
N PRO A 82 -6.02 -22.71 0.81
CA PRO A 82 -6.26 -23.34 -0.49
C PRO A 82 -7.30 -22.54 -1.29
N ASP A 83 -7.14 -22.55 -2.62
CA ASP A 83 -8.05 -21.91 -3.58
C ASP A 83 -8.48 -20.49 -3.16
N PRO A 84 -7.52 -19.59 -2.86
CA PRO A 84 -7.82 -18.29 -2.30
C PRO A 84 -8.60 -17.42 -3.29
N CYS A 85 -9.55 -16.65 -2.76
CA CYS A 85 -10.27 -15.64 -3.52
C CYS A 85 -9.50 -14.31 -3.42
N PHE A 86 -9.11 -13.77 -4.55
CA PHE A 86 -8.28 -12.56 -4.59
C PHE A 86 -9.11 -11.31 -4.34
N TRP A 87 -8.50 -10.36 -3.63
CA TRP A 87 -8.95 -8.99 -3.54
C TRP A 87 -8.79 -8.29 -4.90
N SER A 88 -9.85 -7.63 -5.34
CA SER A 88 -9.89 -6.79 -6.54
C SER A 88 -10.95 -5.70 -6.37
N ASP A 89 -10.99 -4.77 -7.32
CA ASP A 89 -12.03 -3.75 -7.43
C ASP A 89 -13.42 -4.35 -7.70
N GLU A 90 -13.51 -5.44 -8.45
CA GLU A 90 -14.76 -6.13 -8.73
C GLU A 90 -15.22 -7.02 -7.55
N VAL A 91 -14.28 -7.67 -6.89
CA VAL A 91 -14.54 -8.57 -5.75
C VAL A 91 -13.46 -8.37 -4.66
N PRO A 92 -13.62 -7.43 -3.72
CA PRO A 92 -12.68 -7.15 -2.64
C PRO A 92 -12.85 -8.18 -1.53
N MET A 93 -12.40 -9.40 -1.83
CA MET A 93 -12.42 -10.51 -0.90
C MET A 93 -11.41 -10.23 0.21
N LEU A 94 -11.91 -10.19 1.45
CA LEU A 94 -11.14 -9.96 2.66
C LEU A 94 -11.15 -11.21 3.53
N TYR A 95 -10.10 -11.40 4.32
CA TYR A 95 -9.95 -12.47 5.28
C TYR A 95 -9.62 -11.87 6.63
N ASP A 96 -10.18 -12.46 7.68
CA ASP A 96 -9.91 -12.09 9.07
C ASP A 96 -8.85 -13.04 9.62
N VAL A 97 -7.77 -12.48 10.14
CA VAL A 97 -6.62 -13.19 10.67
C VAL A 97 -6.62 -12.98 12.17
N HIS A 98 -6.98 -14.03 12.90
CA HIS A 98 -6.86 -14.06 14.34
C HIS A 98 -5.49 -14.60 14.70
N VAL A 99 -4.72 -13.83 15.47
CA VAL A 99 -3.38 -14.17 15.92
C VAL A 99 -3.38 -14.25 17.44
N GLU A 100 -2.84 -15.33 17.97
CA GLU A 100 -2.68 -15.59 19.40
C GLU A 100 -1.18 -15.70 19.72
N LEU A 101 -0.74 -14.93 20.72
CA LEU A 101 0.57 -15.10 21.35
C LEU A 101 0.37 -16.04 22.54
N ARG A 102 1.08 -17.18 22.53
CA ARG A 102 0.97 -18.20 23.58
C ARG A 102 2.30 -18.40 24.29
N ARG A 103 2.24 -18.68 25.59
CA ARG A 103 3.40 -19.07 26.43
C ARG A 103 2.99 -20.26 27.28
N ASP A 104 3.80 -21.32 27.25
CA ASP A 104 3.54 -22.56 28.00
C ASP A 104 2.14 -23.16 27.75
N GLY A 105 1.59 -22.95 26.55
CA GLY A 105 0.27 -23.41 26.15
C GLY A 105 -0.87 -22.44 26.44
N ASP A 106 -0.66 -21.39 27.22
CA ASP A 106 -1.68 -20.38 27.55
C ASP A 106 -1.64 -19.19 26.59
N THR A 107 -2.81 -18.70 26.16
CA THR A 107 -2.91 -17.48 25.35
C THR A 107 -2.74 -16.26 26.26
N ILE A 108 -1.64 -15.54 26.09
CA ILE A 108 -1.32 -14.35 26.90
C ILE A 108 -1.79 -13.05 26.24
N ALA A 109 -1.99 -13.07 24.92
CA ALA A 109 -2.54 -11.95 24.16
C ALA A 109 -3.06 -12.42 22.80
N ALA A 110 -3.98 -11.66 22.22
CA ALA A 110 -4.55 -11.95 20.91
C ALA A 110 -4.87 -10.66 20.15
N ALA A 111 -4.84 -10.73 18.83
CA ALA A 111 -5.27 -9.64 17.96
C ALA A 111 -5.95 -10.17 16.71
N GLU A 112 -6.75 -9.30 16.10
CA GLU A 112 -7.37 -9.53 14.80
C GLU A 112 -6.80 -8.54 13.79
N ARG A 113 -6.54 -9.03 12.58
CA ARG A 113 -6.08 -8.24 11.43
C ARG A 113 -6.88 -8.65 10.20
N THR A 114 -7.06 -7.72 9.28
CA THR A 114 -7.65 -8.01 7.98
C THR A 114 -6.54 -8.18 6.94
N ILE A 115 -6.73 -9.09 6.00
CA ILE A 115 -5.85 -9.26 4.84
C ILE A 115 -6.69 -9.47 3.57
N GLY A 116 -6.15 -9.07 2.43
CA GLY A 116 -6.69 -9.37 1.10
C GLY A 116 -5.56 -9.82 0.19
N PHE A 117 -5.77 -10.90 -0.56
CA PHE A 117 -4.77 -11.43 -1.48
C PHE A 117 -4.84 -10.66 -2.79
N ARG A 118 -3.83 -9.84 -3.08
CA ARG A 118 -3.81 -9.04 -4.30
C ARG A 118 -2.69 -9.46 -5.23
N GLY A 119 -3.01 -9.58 -6.50
CA GLY A 119 -2.05 -9.92 -7.55
C GLY A 119 -1.41 -8.68 -8.20
N VAL A 120 -1.11 -7.63 -7.43
CA VAL A 120 -0.51 -6.40 -7.97
C VAL A 120 1.01 -6.48 -7.90
N GLY A 121 1.67 -6.06 -8.97
CA GLY A 121 3.12 -6.00 -9.05
C GLY A 121 3.59 -5.22 -10.27
N ARG A 122 4.86 -5.38 -10.61
CA ARG A 122 5.45 -4.79 -11.82
C ARG A 122 6.21 -5.83 -12.63
N ARG A 123 6.28 -5.61 -13.94
CA ARG A 123 7.16 -6.35 -14.86
C ARG A 123 7.65 -5.42 -15.96
N GLY A 124 8.96 -5.24 -16.06
CA GLY A 124 9.54 -4.21 -16.92
C GLY A 124 8.97 -2.83 -16.55
N GLN A 125 8.51 -2.08 -17.55
CA GLN A 125 7.91 -0.74 -17.40
C GLN A 125 6.39 -0.75 -17.19
N SER A 126 5.78 -1.89 -16.87
CA SER A 126 4.32 -2.01 -16.67
C SER A 126 3.94 -2.50 -15.29
N PHE A 127 2.82 -2.02 -14.78
CA PHE A 127 2.14 -2.66 -13.67
C PHE A 127 1.36 -3.87 -14.14
N LEU A 128 1.25 -4.86 -13.25
CA LEU A 128 0.47 -6.06 -13.43
C LEU A 128 -0.62 -6.14 -12.37
N ARG A 129 -1.79 -6.62 -12.75
CA ARG A 129 -2.87 -7.05 -11.89
C ARG A 129 -3.27 -8.47 -12.29
N GLN A 130 -3.07 -9.43 -11.39
CA GLN A 130 -3.32 -10.86 -11.62
C GLN A 130 -2.63 -11.36 -12.90
N GLY A 131 -1.36 -10.97 -13.08
CA GLY A 131 -0.52 -11.36 -14.23
C GLY A 131 -0.81 -10.62 -15.55
N LYS A 132 -1.87 -9.80 -15.61
CA LYS A 132 -2.22 -8.99 -16.79
C LYS A 132 -1.74 -7.56 -16.63
N ARG A 133 -1.38 -6.90 -17.74
CA ARG A 133 -1.03 -5.48 -17.73
C ARG A 133 -2.20 -4.67 -17.18
N TRP A 134 -1.90 -3.77 -16.25
CA TRP A 134 -2.87 -2.88 -15.63
C TRP A 134 -2.34 -1.44 -15.70
N VAL A 135 -3.24 -0.51 -16.06
CA VAL A 135 -2.94 0.91 -16.19
C VAL A 135 -3.86 1.68 -15.25
N PRO A 136 -3.47 1.86 -13.96
CA PRO A 136 -4.22 2.66 -13.01
C PRO A 136 -4.42 4.08 -13.53
N ARG A 137 -5.63 4.59 -13.28
CA ARG A 137 -6.01 5.98 -13.55
C ARG A 137 -6.38 6.63 -12.24
N GLY A 138 -5.46 7.43 -11.74
CA GLY A 138 -5.54 8.00 -10.41
C GLY A 138 -5.99 9.44 -10.38
N MET A 139 -6.56 9.83 -9.26
CA MET A 139 -7.06 11.18 -9.03
C MET A 139 -6.80 11.54 -7.59
N TYR A 140 -6.20 12.70 -7.37
CA TYR A 140 -6.14 13.24 -6.01
C TYR A 140 -7.54 13.54 -5.51
N VAL A 141 -7.86 13.09 -4.31
CA VAL A 141 -9.19 13.28 -3.69
C VAL A 141 -9.57 14.77 -3.59
N ASP A 142 -8.59 15.66 -3.47
CA ASP A 142 -8.82 17.10 -3.42
C ASP A 142 -9.19 17.72 -4.77
N ALA A 143 -8.88 17.03 -5.88
CA ALA A 143 -9.36 17.42 -7.20
C ALA A 143 -10.83 17.01 -7.45
N VAL A 144 -11.44 16.24 -6.54
CA VAL A 144 -12.83 15.75 -6.63
C VAL A 144 -13.73 16.54 -5.67
N PRO A 145 -14.91 16.99 -6.12
CA PRO A 145 -15.84 17.74 -5.27
C PRO A 145 -16.38 16.88 -4.12
N ALA A 146 -16.67 17.53 -2.99
CA ALA A 146 -17.05 16.89 -1.73
C ALA A 146 -18.10 15.76 -1.81
N PRO A 147 -19.24 15.87 -2.54
CA PRO A 147 -20.23 14.79 -2.55
C PRO A 147 -19.70 13.50 -3.17
N GLU A 148 -18.78 13.58 -4.13
CA GLU A 148 -18.21 12.41 -4.80
C GLU A 148 -16.88 11.98 -4.16
N ARG A 149 -16.20 12.88 -3.47
CA ARG A 149 -14.94 12.62 -2.77
C ARG A 149 -15.06 11.44 -1.80
N ASP A 150 -16.15 11.41 -1.04
CA ASP A 150 -16.40 10.40 -0.01
C ASP A 150 -17.29 9.23 -0.52
N ASP A 151 -17.72 9.26 -1.79
CA ASP A 151 -18.53 8.21 -2.40
C ASP A 151 -17.65 7.11 -3.03
N PHE A 152 -17.15 6.21 -2.18
CA PHE A 152 -16.32 5.07 -2.62
C PHE A 152 -17.01 4.17 -3.66
N GLU A 153 -18.35 4.13 -3.70
CA GLU A 153 -19.08 3.37 -4.73
C GLU A 153 -18.96 4.06 -6.10
N ALA A 154 -19.01 5.40 -6.15
CA ALA A 154 -18.72 6.16 -7.36
C ALA A 154 -17.27 5.99 -7.83
N TRP A 155 -16.29 6.03 -6.92
CA TRP A 155 -14.88 5.76 -7.24
C TRP A 155 -14.67 4.40 -7.89
N ARG A 156 -15.28 3.36 -7.31
CA ARG A 156 -15.24 2.00 -7.83
C ARG A 156 -15.93 1.88 -9.19
N ALA A 157 -17.08 2.51 -9.36
CA ALA A 157 -17.84 2.51 -10.61
C ALA A 157 -17.12 3.25 -11.75
N ALA A 158 -16.24 4.22 -11.43
CA ALA A 158 -15.44 4.99 -12.37
C ALA A 158 -14.10 4.33 -12.78
N PRO A 159 -13.93 3.02 -12.51
CA PRO A 159 -12.65 2.35 -12.19
C PRO A 159 -11.48 3.29 -11.88
N ALA A 160 -11.66 4.18 -10.91
CA ALA A 160 -10.68 5.19 -10.54
C ALA A 160 -9.84 4.74 -9.34
N VAL A 161 -8.59 5.20 -9.32
CA VAL A 161 -7.69 5.02 -8.17
C VAL A 161 -7.71 6.30 -7.34
N MET A 162 -8.00 6.18 -6.04
CA MET A 162 -7.91 7.31 -5.11
C MET A 162 -6.45 7.59 -4.80
N VAL A 163 -6.01 8.83 -5.04
CA VAL A 163 -4.71 9.32 -4.57
C VAL A 163 -4.98 10.22 -3.37
N VAL A 164 -4.45 9.82 -2.22
CA VAL A 164 -4.76 10.48 -0.94
C VAL A 164 -3.45 10.88 -0.30
N GLU A 165 -3.35 12.15 0.09
CA GLU A 165 -2.24 12.60 0.93
C GLU A 165 -2.44 12.04 2.35
N SER A 166 -1.46 11.28 2.85
CA SER A 166 -1.48 10.66 4.19
C SER A 166 -2.84 10.04 4.57
N PRO A 167 -3.31 8.99 3.86
CA PRO A 167 -4.64 8.45 4.10
C PRO A 167 -4.77 7.88 5.51
N SER A 168 -5.87 8.23 6.18
CA SER A 168 -6.23 7.66 7.47
C SER A 168 -6.59 6.17 7.35
N ASP A 169 -6.54 5.44 8.47
CA ASP A 169 -6.98 4.04 8.49
C ASP A 169 -8.44 3.87 8.10
N ALA A 170 -9.30 4.85 8.43
CA ALA A 170 -10.71 4.84 8.05
C ALA A 170 -10.90 4.89 6.53
N VAL A 171 -10.14 5.73 5.83
CA VAL A 171 -10.14 5.81 4.36
C VAL A 171 -9.63 4.51 3.75
N CYS A 172 -8.49 4.00 4.24
CA CYS A 172 -7.90 2.77 3.74
C CYS A 172 -8.78 1.53 3.97
N LEU A 173 -9.45 1.45 5.13
CA LEU A 173 -10.39 0.37 5.45
C LEU A 173 -11.62 0.44 4.56
N THR A 174 -12.24 1.61 4.44
CA THR A 174 -13.42 1.81 3.59
C THR A 174 -13.11 1.48 2.13
N ALA A 175 -11.93 1.90 1.63
CA ALA A 175 -11.45 1.53 0.30
C ALA A 175 -11.24 0.02 0.14
N SER A 176 -10.68 -0.64 1.16
CA SER A 176 -10.43 -2.08 1.15
C SER A 176 -11.73 -2.88 1.14
N GLU A 177 -12.75 -2.44 1.86
CA GLU A 177 -14.09 -3.06 1.84
C GLU A 177 -14.88 -2.71 0.57
N THR A 178 -14.64 -1.53 0.01
CA THR A 178 -15.35 -1.01 -1.16
C THR A 178 -14.67 -1.36 -2.50
N GLY A 179 -13.49 -1.99 -2.49
CA GLY A 179 -12.79 -2.34 -3.72
C GLY A 179 -12.27 -1.12 -4.48
N VAL A 180 -11.89 -0.08 -3.76
CA VAL A 180 -11.25 1.11 -4.34
C VAL A 180 -9.74 0.99 -4.12
N TRP A 181 -8.97 1.13 -5.19
CA TRP A 181 -7.51 1.17 -5.08
C TRP A 181 -7.06 2.52 -4.53
N VAL A 182 -6.08 2.51 -3.64
CA VAL A 182 -5.50 3.70 -3.02
C VAL A 182 -4.01 3.80 -3.34
N VAL A 183 -3.60 5.00 -3.74
CA VAL A 183 -2.22 5.47 -3.67
C VAL A 183 -2.11 6.39 -2.46
N ALA A 184 -1.17 6.09 -1.56
CA ALA A 184 -0.86 6.97 -0.44
C ALA A 184 0.31 7.90 -0.82
N ASP A 185 0.08 9.21 -0.86
CA ASP A 185 1.14 10.20 -1.05
C ASP A 185 1.64 10.67 0.32
N LEU A 186 2.90 10.34 0.65
CA LEU A 186 3.51 10.67 1.95
C LEU A 186 4.52 11.83 1.85
N ARG A 187 4.62 12.49 0.70
CA ARG A 187 5.69 13.46 0.45
C ARG A 187 5.68 14.63 1.43
N GLU A 188 4.54 15.26 1.64
CA GLU A 188 4.45 16.42 2.53
C GLU A 188 4.61 16.05 4.01
N VAL A 189 4.11 14.88 4.43
CA VAL A 189 4.32 14.36 5.79
C VAL A 189 5.81 14.20 6.08
N ILE A 190 6.54 13.58 5.15
CA ILE A 190 7.98 13.34 5.31
C ILE A 190 8.76 14.66 5.30
N ARG A 191 8.45 15.58 4.38
CA ARG A 191 9.10 16.90 4.34
C ARG A 191 8.86 17.70 5.62
N SER A 192 7.62 17.71 6.11
CA SER A 192 7.25 18.40 7.34
C SER A 192 8.00 17.85 8.56
N ASN A 193 8.18 16.54 8.63
CA ASN A 193 8.94 15.89 9.70
C ASN A 193 10.44 16.18 9.60
N ALA A 194 11.01 16.23 8.39
CA ALA A 194 12.41 16.60 8.18
C ALA A 194 12.71 18.03 8.65
N VAL A 195 11.82 19.00 8.34
CA VAL A 195 11.96 20.40 8.78
C VAL A 195 11.92 20.52 10.30
N ARG A 196 11.00 19.80 10.97
CA ARG A 196 10.91 19.80 12.44
C ARG A 196 12.17 19.23 13.10
N THR A 197 12.71 18.16 12.53
CA THR A 197 13.89 17.46 13.08
C THR A 197 15.17 18.30 12.91
N ALA A 198 15.30 19.04 11.80
CA ALA A 198 16.41 19.97 11.60
C ALA A 198 16.41 21.16 12.57
N GLY A 199 15.23 21.52 13.11
CA GLY A 199 15.06 22.67 14.02
C GLY A 199 15.02 22.34 15.52
N GLN A 200 14.94 21.06 15.92
CA GLN A 200 14.82 20.67 17.33
C GLN A 200 15.85 19.61 17.72
N ALA A 201 16.66 19.93 18.73
CA ALA A 201 17.56 18.97 19.38
C ALA A 201 16.73 17.93 20.15
N SER A 202 16.49 16.78 19.51
CA SER A 202 16.32 15.44 20.11
C SER A 202 15.57 15.36 21.46
N SER A 203 14.36 15.92 21.58
CA SER A 203 13.43 15.51 22.65
C SER A 203 12.50 14.43 22.08
N GLY A 204 12.68 13.18 22.51
CA GLY A 204 12.21 11.94 21.87
C GLY A 204 10.70 11.67 21.91
N ALA A 205 9.86 12.62 21.49
CA ALA A 205 8.42 12.41 21.36
C ALA A 205 7.93 12.71 19.93
N GLY A 206 7.58 11.66 19.18
CA GLY A 206 6.45 11.71 18.26
C GLY A 206 6.70 11.78 16.75
N THR A 207 7.93 11.62 16.24
CA THR A 207 8.09 11.46 14.78
C THR A 207 7.76 10.02 14.38
N THR A 208 6.57 9.80 13.82
CA THR A 208 6.24 8.51 13.18
C THR A 208 7.29 8.23 12.10
N SER A 209 8.02 7.13 12.25
CA SER A 209 9.01 6.73 11.24
C SER A 209 8.30 6.36 9.94
N ILE A 210 8.97 6.56 8.81
CA ILE A 210 8.47 6.13 7.49
C ILE A 210 8.17 4.62 7.50
N ASP A 211 8.95 3.85 8.25
CA ASP A 211 8.76 2.42 8.45
C ASP A 211 7.44 2.09 9.15
N ALA A 212 7.11 2.81 10.23
CA ALA A 212 5.84 2.63 10.92
C ALA A 212 4.65 2.98 10.02
N GLU A 213 4.77 4.05 9.22
CA GLU A 213 3.72 4.47 8.30
C GLU A 213 3.52 3.48 7.15
N LEU A 214 4.60 2.93 6.59
CA LEU A 214 4.52 1.91 5.55
C LEU A 214 3.97 0.58 6.08
N VAL A 215 4.33 0.18 7.30
CA VAL A 215 3.70 -0.96 7.99
C VAL A 215 2.20 -0.71 8.17
N ARG A 216 1.80 0.48 8.64
CA ARG A 216 0.40 0.85 8.82
C ARG A 216 -0.37 0.73 7.50
N LEU A 217 0.15 1.33 6.43
CA LEU A 217 -0.47 1.31 5.11
C LEU A 217 -0.52 -0.08 4.48
N ALA A 218 0.50 -0.90 4.67
CA ALA A 218 0.57 -2.26 4.12
C ALA A 218 -0.49 -3.22 4.68
N ARG A 219 -1.11 -2.88 5.83
CA ARG A 219 -2.23 -3.64 6.42
C ARG A 219 -3.51 -3.55 5.58
N HIS A 220 -3.57 -2.59 4.65
CA HIS A 220 -4.79 -2.29 3.89
C HIS A 220 -4.71 -2.81 2.46
N PRO A 221 -5.53 -3.81 2.07
CA PRO A 221 -5.52 -4.38 0.72
C PRO A 221 -5.77 -3.39 -0.42
N ALA A 222 -6.43 -2.27 -0.14
CA ALA A 222 -6.60 -1.19 -1.10
C ALA A 222 -5.31 -0.42 -1.44
N VAL A 223 -4.38 -0.27 -0.50
CA VAL A 223 -3.20 0.59 -0.66
C VAL A 223 -2.11 -0.14 -1.44
N PHE A 224 -2.07 0.01 -2.77
CA PHE A 224 -1.13 -0.74 -3.60
C PHE A 224 0.18 -0.01 -3.88
N LEU A 225 0.19 1.31 -3.77
CA LEU A 225 1.33 2.16 -4.09
C LEU A 225 1.48 3.25 -3.04
N VAL A 226 2.72 3.53 -2.62
CA VAL A 226 3.05 4.64 -1.73
C VAL A 226 4.07 5.55 -2.41
N VAL A 227 3.78 6.85 -2.46
CA VAL A 227 4.64 7.86 -3.07
C VAL A 227 5.49 8.52 -2.00
N LEU A 228 6.81 8.43 -2.18
CA LEU A 228 7.83 8.98 -1.29
C LEU A 228 8.56 10.16 -1.95
N PRO A 229 9.16 11.07 -1.17
CA PRO A 229 10.11 12.04 -1.70
C PRO A 229 11.34 11.34 -2.30
N THR A 230 11.94 11.98 -3.30
CA THR A 230 13.20 11.50 -3.88
C THR A 230 14.32 11.51 -2.86
N GLY A 231 15.15 10.46 -2.89
CA GLY A 231 16.27 10.29 -1.96
C GLY A 231 15.88 9.67 -0.62
N VAL A 232 14.59 9.34 -0.40
CA VAL A 232 14.20 8.48 0.72
C VAL A 232 14.55 7.04 0.35
N HIS A 233 15.70 6.59 0.85
CA HIS A 233 16.14 5.22 0.67
C HIS A 233 15.32 4.29 1.57
N ALA A 234 14.66 3.32 0.96
CA ALA A 234 14.04 2.26 1.72
C ALA A 234 15.14 1.45 2.42
N THR A 235 14.97 1.11 3.69
CA THR A 235 15.84 0.12 4.28
C THR A 235 15.43 -1.28 3.76
N PRO A 236 16.32 -2.27 3.70
CA PRO A 236 15.91 -3.66 3.47
C PRO A 236 14.79 -4.09 4.42
N GLU A 237 14.82 -3.58 5.65
CA GLU A 237 13.80 -3.74 6.68
C GLU A 237 12.45 -3.19 6.22
N LEU A 238 12.43 -2.02 5.60
CA LEU A 238 11.22 -1.39 5.08
C LEU A 238 10.52 -2.26 4.03
N ARG A 239 11.28 -2.87 3.10
CA ARG A 239 10.72 -3.80 2.11
C ARG A 239 10.20 -5.09 2.75
N ALA A 240 10.90 -5.59 3.77
CA ALA A 240 10.46 -6.78 4.51
C ALA A 240 9.17 -6.53 5.31
N ASN A 241 8.87 -5.27 5.63
CA ASN A 241 7.73 -4.85 6.43
C ASN A 241 6.47 -4.51 5.61
N ALA A 242 6.63 -4.13 4.34
CA ALA A 242 5.53 -3.84 3.42
C ALA A 242 5.70 -4.58 2.08
N PRO A 243 5.85 -5.93 2.08
CA PRO A 243 6.25 -6.69 0.88
C PRO A 243 5.25 -6.59 -0.27
N ASN A 244 4.00 -6.25 0.04
CA ASN A 244 2.90 -6.26 -0.92
C ASN A 244 2.52 -4.85 -1.40
N VAL A 245 3.26 -3.81 -1.00
CA VAL A 245 3.05 -2.42 -1.39
C VAL A 245 4.17 -1.98 -2.33
N LEU A 246 3.81 -1.41 -3.47
CA LEU A 246 4.78 -0.81 -4.39
C LEU A 246 5.24 0.54 -3.85
N LEU A 247 6.50 0.88 -4.10
CA LEU A 247 7.06 2.19 -3.73
C LEU A 247 7.28 3.04 -4.99
N ALA A 248 6.76 4.27 -4.98
CA ALA A 248 7.05 5.28 -6.00
C ALA A 248 7.94 6.37 -5.41
N GLU A 249 8.80 6.93 -6.24
CA GLU A 249 9.39 8.25 -5.98
C GLU A 249 8.89 9.26 -6.99
N ARG A 250 8.71 10.52 -6.56
CA ARG A 250 8.33 11.64 -7.44
C ARG A 250 9.51 12.61 -7.63
N PRO A 251 10.50 12.27 -8.47
CA PRO A 251 11.62 13.17 -8.75
C PRO A 251 11.20 14.33 -9.63
N THR A 252 11.99 15.41 -9.60
CA THR A 252 12.00 16.39 -10.68
C THR A 252 12.59 15.74 -11.94
N HIS A 253 12.37 16.33 -13.12
CA HIS A 253 12.91 15.77 -14.37
C HIS A 253 14.43 15.62 -14.34
N ASP A 254 15.14 16.56 -13.71
CA ASP A 254 16.61 16.53 -13.59
C ASP A 254 17.12 15.59 -12.49
N ALA A 255 16.25 15.17 -11.55
CA ALA A 255 16.60 14.28 -10.45
C ALA A 255 16.27 12.81 -10.72
N ILE A 256 15.89 12.44 -11.95
CA ILE A 256 15.52 11.06 -12.30
C ILE A 256 16.64 10.06 -12.01
N ALA A 257 17.90 10.46 -12.17
CA ALA A 257 19.06 9.64 -11.90
C ALA A 257 19.32 9.40 -10.40
N GLN A 258 18.61 10.11 -9.51
CA GLN A 258 18.74 10.02 -8.05
C GLN A 258 17.67 9.10 -7.43
N VAL A 259 16.76 8.55 -8.24
CA VAL A 259 15.71 7.64 -7.77
C VAL A 259 16.34 6.42 -7.10
N SER A 260 15.82 6.03 -5.93
CA SER A 260 16.32 4.85 -5.22
C SER A 260 16.19 3.58 -6.07
N PRO A 261 17.19 2.68 -6.04
CA PRO A 261 17.09 1.36 -6.69
C PRO A 261 15.96 0.49 -6.12
N GLN A 262 15.37 0.86 -4.99
CA GLN A 262 14.24 0.15 -4.38
C GLN A 262 12.87 0.70 -4.80
N ALA A 263 12.84 1.82 -5.54
CA ALA A 263 11.60 2.29 -6.14
C ALA A 263 11.08 1.26 -7.15
N ASP A 264 9.80 0.96 -7.06
CA ASP A 264 9.10 0.10 -8.00
C ASP A 264 8.63 0.88 -9.24
N CYS A 265 8.44 2.18 -9.12
CA CYS A 265 8.13 3.07 -10.22
C CYS A 265 8.60 4.51 -9.93
N VAL A 266 8.53 5.34 -10.97
CA VAL A 266 8.67 6.78 -10.84
C VAL A 266 7.35 7.47 -11.15
N TRP A 267 7.10 8.56 -10.46
CA TRP A 267 5.95 9.43 -10.66
C TRP A 267 6.44 10.74 -11.26
N LEU A 268 6.12 11.00 -12.52
CA LEU A 268 6.68 12.12 -13.26
C LEU A 268 5.61 13.13 -13.65
N ASP A 269 5.96 14.40 -13.48
CA ASP A 269 5.15 15.51 -13.95
C ASP A 269 5.13 15.56 -15.49
N ALA A 270 3.95 15.68 -16.07
CA ALA A 270 3.69 15.68 -17.50
C ALA A 270 3.08 17.01 -17.99
N ASP A 271 3.18 18.08 -17.19
CA ASP A 271 2.76 19.43 -17.58
C ASP A 271 3.67 19.99 -18.70
N HIS A 272 4.91 19.51 -18.80
CA HIS A 272 5.90 19.90 -19.81
C HIS A 272 6.34 18.68 -20.66
N ALA A 273 5.76 18.52 -21.85
CA ALA A 273 5.94 17.32 -22.68
C ALA A 273 7.40 17.01 -23.06
N GLU A 274 8.20 18.03 -23.38
CA GLU A 274 9.62 17.84 -23.76
C GLU A 274 10.46 17.34 -22.58
N ALA A 275 10.34 17.99 -21.43
CA ALA A 275 11.07 17.62 -20.22
C ALA A 275 10.63 16.23 -19.71
N PHE A 276 9.32 15.94 -19.77
CA PHE A 276 8.79 14.61 -19.50
C PHE A 276 9.39 13.55 -20.44
N ALA A 277 9.47 13.82 -21.75
CA ALA A 277 10.03 12.88 -22.72
C ALA A 277 11.51 12.58 -22.46
N VAL A 278 12.29 13.57 -22.04
CA VAL A 278 13.70 13.39 -21.65
C VAL A 278 13.80 12.52 -20.40
N ALA A 279 13.05 12.84 -19.35
CA ALA A 279 13.06 12.08 -18.10
C ALA A 279 12.56 10.63 -18.31
N ALA A 280 11.52 10.43 -19.14
CA ALA A 280 10.98 9.12 -19.44
C ALA A 280 11.99 8.20 -20.13
N ARG A 281 12.83 8.73 -21.01
CA ARG A 281 13.91 7.96 -21.67
C ARG A 281 15.09 7.65 -20.74
N ALA A 282 15.22 8.38 -19.63
CA ALA A 282 16.31 8.22 -18.68
C ALA A 282 16.08 7.10 -17.64
N THR A 283 14.91 6.44 -17.66
CA THR A 283 14.57 5.39 -16.68
C THR A 283 14.00 4.13 -17.34
N THR A 284 14.29 2.98 -16.74
CA THR A 284 13.70 1.68 -17.10
C THR A 284 12.59 1.27 -16.14
N LEU A 285 12.31 2.08 -15.11
CA LEU A 285 11.22 1.85 -14.18
C LEU A 285 9.87 2.15 -14.86
N PRO A 286 8.77 1.49 -14.43
CA PRO A 286 7.42 1.93 -14.73
C PRO A 286 7.24 3.42 -14.39
N ILE A 287 6.52 4.15 -15.24
CA ILE A 287 6.25 5.58 -15.05
C ILE A 287 4.76 5.78 -14.80
N VAL A 288 4.42 6.49 -13.73
CA VAL A 288 3.10 7.10 -13.52
C VAL A 288 3.19 8.55 -13.96
N ALA A 289 2.54 8.89 -15.07
CA ALA A 289 2.50 10.25 -15.58
C ALA A 289 1.43 11.06 -14.82
N CYS A 290 1.77 12.25 -14.38
CA CYS A 290 0.90 13.11 -13.58
C CYS A 290 0.73 14.46 -14.25
N ARG A 291 -0.50 14.95 -14.39
CA ARG A 291 -0.78 16.29 -14.91
C ARG A 291 -1.59 17.08 -13.92
N SER A 292 -1.24 18.35 -13.76
CA SER A 292 -2.00 19.28 -12.96
C SER A 292 -3.28 19.70 -13.70
N MET A 293 -4.39 19.81 -12.98
CA MET A 293 -5.66 20.26 -13.53
C MET A 293 -6.29 21.29 -12.59
N THR A 294 -6.96 22.28 -13.18
CA THR A 294 -7.89 23.14 -12.44
C THR A 294 -9.03 22.30 -11.84
N ALA A 295 -9.63 22.78 -10.75
CA ALA A 295 -10.67 22.05 -10.03
C ALA A 295 -11.73 21.45 -10.97
N ALA A 296 -11.98 20.14 -10.81
CA ALA A 296 -12.98 19.42 -11.59
C ALA A 296 -14.37 19.62 -11.00
N GLN A 297 -15.39 19.50 -11.83
CA GLN A 297 -16.79 19.55 -11.42
C GLN A 297 -17.33 18.16 -11.06
N SER A 298 -16.64 17.08 -11.47
CA SER A 298 -16.99 15.69 -11.13
C SER A 298 -15.81 14.73 -11.29
N LEU A 299 -15.93 13.56 -10.66
CA LEU A 299 -15.07 12.40 -10.83
C LEU A 299 -15.00 11.94 -12.29
N SER A 300 -16.10 12.03 -13.03
CA SER A 300 -16.14 11.67 -14.46
C SER A 300 -15.27 12.60 -15.31
N GLU A 301 -15.20 13.90 -14.99
CA GLU A 301 -14.32 14.84 -15.69
C GLU A 301 -12.85 14.54 -15.42
N VAL A 302 -12.49 14.26 -14.16
CA VAL A 302 -11.12 13.86 -13.83
C VAL A 302 -10.76 12.54 -14.53
N ARG A 303 -11.71 11.61 -14.63
CA ARG A 303 -11.53 10.34 -15.38
C ARG A 303 -11.23 10.59 -16.84
N LEU A 304 -11.98 11.50 -17.48
CA LEU A 304 -11.76 11.89 -18.86
C LEU A 304 -10.38 12.56 -19.04
N ALA A 305 -9.97 13.37 -18.06
CA ALA A 305 -8.65 14.01 -18.07
C ALA A 305 -7.49 13.00 -18.03
N CYS A 306 -7.62 11.88 -17.30
CA CYS A 306 -6.64 10.77 -17.39
C CYS A 306 -6.53 10.20 -18.82
N ASP A 307 -7.66 10.03 -19.53
CA ASP A 307 -7.64 9.51 -20.91
C ASP A 307 -7.06 10.53 -21.89
N HIS A 308 -7.30 11.83 -21.66
CA HIS A 308 -6.66 12.89 -22.42
C HIS A 308 -5.15 12.90 -22.20
N LEU A 309 -4.70 12.83 -20.95
CA LEU A 309 -3.28 12.70 -20.62
C LEU A 309 -2.64 11.49 -21.31
N GLN A 310 -3.30 10.32 -21.28
CA GLN A 310 -2.82 9.13 -21.98
C GLN A 310 -2.69 9.37 -23.49
N ARG A 311 -3.70 9.99 -24.11
CA ARG A 311 -3.70 10.30 -25.55
C ARG A 311 -2.57 11.27 -25.93
N ASP A 312 -2.38 12.31 -25.13
CA ASP A 312 -1.37 13.35 -25.39
C ASP A 312 0.06 12.80 -25.27
N LEU A 313 0.28 11.83 -24.39
CA LEU A 313 1.58 11.22 -24.18
C LEU A 313 1.87 10.02 -25.09
N ALA A 314 0.87 9.54 -25.85
CA ALA A 314 1.03 8.41 -26.77
C ALA A 314 2.17 8.56 -27.80
N PRO A 315 2.49 9.77 -28.33
CA PRO A 315 3.66 9.95 -29.20
C PRO A 315 5.01 9.75 -28.49
N ILE A 316 5.06 9.90 -27.16
CA ILE A 316 6.28 9.74 -26.35
C ILE A 316 6.44 8.27 -25.94
N GLY A 317 5.35 7.63 -25.53
CA GLY A 317 5.37 6.24 -25.12
C GLY A 317 4.08 5.80 -24.44
N ASP A 318 4.11 4.57 -23.95
CA ASP A 318 3.00 3.95 -23.24
C ASP A 318 3.42 3.70 -21.79
N PHE A 319 2.68 4.29 -20.85
CA PHE A 319 3.12 4.42 -19.45
C PHE A 319 2.34 3.48 -18.53
N ALA A 320 2.84 3.32 -17.30
CA ALA A 320 2.30 2.37 -16.33
C ALA A 320 1.04 2.89 -15.65
N GLY A 321 0.86 4.21 -15.54
CA GLY A 321 -0.34 4.83 -14.98
C GLY A 321 -0.46 6.31 -15.33
N TYR A 322 -1.65 6.85 -15.13
CA TYR A 322 -1.99 8.25 -15.45
C TYR A 322 -2.75 8.88 -14.29
N VAL A 323 -2.28 10.01 -13.80
CA VAL A 323 -2.85 10.67 -12.62
C VAL A 323 -3.12 12.14 -12.88
N ILE A 324 -4.23 12.63 -12.33
CA ILE A 324 -4.55 14.05 -12.29
C ILE A 324 -4.38 14.56 -10.87
N SER A 325 -3.57 15.61 -10.70
CA SER A 325 -3.38 16.33 -9.44
C SER A 325 -4.06 17.69 -9.48
N PRO A 326 -4.54 18.22 -8.33
CA PRO A 326 -4.99 19.60 -8.27
C PRO A 326 -3.83 20.54 -8.60
N ASN A 327 -4.12 21.66 -9.25
CA ASN A 327 -3.14 22.73 -9.40
C ASN A 327 -2.84 23.32 -8.01
N PRO A 328 -1.57 23.41 -7.57
CA PRO A 328 -1.23 24.05 -6.28
C PRO A 328 -1.67 25.51 -6.18
N GLU A 329 -1.98 26.18 -7.30
CA GLU A 329 -2.39 27.59 -7.35
C GLU A 329 -3.92 27.82 -7.28
N SER A 330 -4.74 26.77 -7.19
CA SER A 330 -6.22 26.88 -7.17
C SER A 330 -6.83 26.93 -5.77
#